data_AF-A0A1S6H8W9-F1
#
_entry.id   AF-A0A1S6H8W9-F1
#
_cell.length_a   1.000
_cell.length_b   1.000
_cell.length_c   1.000
_cell.angle_alpha   90.00
_cell.angle_beta   90.00
_cell.angle_gamma   90.00
#
_symmetry.space_group_name_H-M   'P 1'
#
loop_
_entity.id
_entity.type
_entity.pdbx_description
1 polymer ?
#
loop_
_entity_poly.entity_id
_entity_poly.type
_entity_poly.pdbx_seq_one_letter_code
_entity_poly.pdbx_strand_id
1 'polypeptide(L)'
;MGEIDKKLLRQKFSKSPEEYFAVKVLKEEGFIRKKCKNCSLFFWSTDENRNYCDNSTCSGSYRFIGNSPAKYKLDYIEVWNKFSLMFKRLGYTPIKRYPVVARWRDDTDFVQASIYDFQPYVVSGEVQPPANPLTVPQFCLRFNDIDNVGITGAHNTGFDMIGQHAFDKKNKFDQEKYFKDIHLWLRKGLGINNEKIIFHEDAWLGGGNLGPCMEFFSEGLELGNQVYMKYKIVNDSIKDLDLNVLDMGMGHERNTWFSSGSPTSYDVVFPTVVKELLKKTKISYDKNLISKFVPYAGLLNLDEVKDSDKTWNDIADKIGYTKDELKEQVLTLAAIYSIADHTRTLLVAISDGALPSNTSGGYNLRVLFRRSLSFIDKYKWNINLPDICKIHALYLKTLYPDLLENIDDVKKILDVEKQKFENSKQRINEIVKNITSKEISQNDLIKLYDSNGIPPELIKEEAVKQGKLLEIPEDFYSKVSLLHENVKQEHQTKKEEELNLKDIKETEA
;
A
#
# COMPACT_ATOMS: atom_id res chain seq x y z
N MET A 1 -24.07 -5.99 -18.43
CA MET A 1 -23.71 -4.56 -18.27
C MET A 1 -22.31 -4.55 -17.72
N GLY A 2 -21.38 -3.98 -18.48
CA GLY A 2 -19.95 -4.19 -18.28
C GLY A 2 -19.39 -3.33 -17.16
N GLU A 3 -18.58 -3.95 -16.31
CA GLU A 3 -17.71 -3.30 -15.34
C GLU A 3 -16.89 -2.18 -16.03
N ILE A 4 -16.75 -1.03 -15.37
CA ILE A 4 -16.01 0.12 -15.93
C ILE A 4 -14.54 -0.28 -16.10
N ASP A 5 -14.11 -0.49 -17.34
CA ASP A 5 -12.75 -0.94 -17.64
C ASP A 5 -11.73 0.21 -17.54
N LYS A 6 -10.85 0.15 -16.53
CA LYS A 6 -9.69 1.06 -16.33
C LYS A 6 -8.85 1.20 -17.61
N LYS A 7 -8.64 0.12 -18.37
CA LYS A 7 -7.85 0.12 -19.61
C LYS A 7 -8.51 0.97 -20.69
N LEU A 8 -9.84 0.92 -20.78
CA LEU A 8 -10.60 1.74 -21.73
C LEU A 8 -10.54 3.22 -21.34
N LEU A 9 -10.69 3.54 -20.05
CA LEU A 9 -10.55 4.91 -19.52
C LEU A 9 -9.17 5.49 -19.81
N ARG A 10 -8.12 4.73 -19.53
CA ARG A 10 -6.74 5.15 -19.87
C ARG A 10 -6.60 5.45 -21.35
N GLN A 11 -7.10 4.57 -22.23
CA GLN A 11 -7.05 4.82 -23.68
C GLN A 11 -7.83 6.08 -24.07
N LYS A 12 -8.97 6.35 -23.42
CA LYS A 12 -9.75 7.58 -23.64
C LYS A 12 -8.92 8.81 -23.26
N PHE A 13 -8.33 8.85 -22.07
CA PHE A 13 -7.55 10.01 -21.62
C PHE A 13 -6.30 10.24 -22.47
N SER A 14 -5.58 9.16 -22.81
CA SER A 14 -4.40 9.24 -23.69
C SER A 14 -4.70 9.63 -25.14
N LYS A 15 -5.95 9.65 -25.61
CA LYS A 15 -6.28 10.16 -26.96
C LYS A 15 -6.25 11.68 -27.03
N SER A 16 -6.54 12.36 -25.93
CA SER A 16 -6.59 13.83 -25.84
C SER A 16 -5.71 14.33 -24.68
N PRO A 17 -4.39 14.10 -24.73
CA PRO A 17 -3.54 14.33 -23.56
C PRO A 17 -3.53 15.79 -23.10
N GLU A 18 -3.69 16.76 -24.00
CA GLU A 18 -3.78 18.20 -23.69
C GLU A 18 -5.01 18.56 -22.81
N GLU A 19 -6.05 17.74 -22.79
CA GLU A 19 -7.25 17.94 -21.96
C GLU A 19 -7.12 17.31 -20.57
N TYR A 20 -6.38 16.20 -20.49
CA TYR A 20 -6.40 15.31 -19.31
C TYR A 20 -5.10 15.34 -18.50
N PHE A 21 -3.99 15.80 -19.08
CA PHE A 21 -2.67 15.78 -18.46
C PHE A 21 -1.97 17.14 -18.56
N ALA A 22 -0.98 17.37 -17.71
CA ALA A 22 -0.23 18.63 -17.62
C ALA A 22 0.82 18.77 -18.75
N VAL A 23 0.36 18.69 -20.00
CA VAL A 23 1.21 18.62 -21.20
C VAL A 23 2.05 19.88 -21.37
N LYS A 24 1.55 21.05 -20.96
CA LYS A 24 2.29 22.30 -21.10
C LYS A 24 3.53 22.29 -20.22
N VAL A 25 3.38 22.00 -18.92
CA VAL A 25 4.52 21.92 -18.00
C VAL A 25 5.49 20.81 -18.40
N LEU A 26 4.99 19.66 -18.84
CA LEU A 26 5.84 18.57 -19.35
C LEU A 26 6.73 19.04 -20.51
N LYS A 27 6.17 19.74 -21.50
CA LYS A 27 6.94 20.26 -22.64
C LYS A 27 7.91 21.37 -22.21
N GLU A 28 7.50 22.27 -21.31
CA GLU A 28 8.36 23.33 -20.77
C GLU A 28 9.60 22.75 -20.05
N GLU A 29 9.44 21.61 -19.37
CA GLU A 29 10.51 20.90 -18.66
C GLU A 29 11.30 19.92 -19.55
N GLY A 30 11.03 19.92 -20.86
CA GLY A 30 11.77 19.14 -21.86
C GLY A 30 11.34 17.69 -22.02
N PHE A 31 10.18 17.29 -21.46
CA PHE A 31 9.65 15.95 -21.64
C PHE A 31 8.97 15.79 -23.00
N ILE A 32 9.23 14.65 -23.63
CA ILE A 32 8.60 14.21 -24.87
C ILE A 32 7.73 12.98 -24.61
N ARG A 33 6.59 12.94 -25.30
CA ARG A 33 5.63 11.85 -25.20
C ARG A 33 6.06 10.65 -26.04
N LYS A 34 5.99 9.46 -25.47
CA LYS A 34 6.42 8.19 -26.07
C LYS A 34 5.43 7.09 -25.76
N LYS A 35 5.60 5.94 -26.42
CA LYS A 35 4.81 4.73 -26.19
C LYS A 35 5.73 3.55 -25.89
N CYS A 36 5.49 2.86 -24.78
CA CYS A 36 6.30 1.74 -24.34
C CYS A 36 6.17 0.56 -25.30
N LYS A 37 7.29 -0.04 -25.72
CA LYS A 37 7.28 -1.22 -26.60
C LYS A 37 6.78 -2.50 -25.91
N ASN A 38 6.84 -2.58 -24.58
CA ASN A 38 6.39 -3.76 -23.82
C ASN A 38 4.90 -3.68 -23.44
N CYS A 39 4.52 -2.69 -22.63
CA CYS A 39 3.15 -2.57 -22.10
C CYS A 39 2.23 -1.67 -22.93
N SER A 40 2.73 -1.03 -24.00
CA SER A 40 1.99 -0.10 -24.85
C SER A 40 1.45 1.16 -24.16
N LEU A 41 1.81 1.41 -22.90
CA LEU A 41 1.46 2.65 -22.17
C LEU A 41 2.13 3.87 -22.80
N PHE A 42 1.42 4.99 -22.80
CA PHE A 42 2.02 6.29 -23.09
C PHE A 42 2.77 6.78 -21.85
N PHE A 43 3.95 7.35 -22.08
CA PHE A 43 4.79 7.91 -21.02
C PHE A 43 5.56 9.11 -21.52
N TRP A 44 6.08 9.91 -20.60
CA TRP A 44 6.85 11.12 -20.84
C TRP A 44 8.27 10.94 -20.30
N SER A 45 9.25 11.32 -21.10
CA SER A 45 10.68 11.16 -20.83
C SER A 45 11.45 12.30 -21.48
N THR A 46 12.59 12.72 -20.93
CA THR A 46 13.49 13.64 -21.66
C THR A 46 14.42 12.92 -22.64
N ASP A 47 14.54 11.58 -22.54
CA ASP A 47 15.34 10.76 -23.46
C ASP A 47 14.58 10.38 -24.75
N GLU A 48 15.04 10.93 -25.88
CA GLU A 48 14.57 10.64 -27.25
C GLU A 48 14.78 9.19 -27.71
N ASN A 49 15.70 8.45 -27.09
CA ASN A 49 16.01 7.07 -27.46
C ASN A 49 15.31 6.03 -26.58
N ARG A 50 14.73 6.42 -25.44
CA ARG A 50 14.03 5.51 -24.52
C ARG A 50 12.83 4.79 -25.17
N ASN A 51 12.85 3.46 -25.22
CA ASN A 51 11.79 2.66 -25.83
C ASN A 51 10.83 1.98 -24.82
N TYR A 52 11.19 1.99 -23.54
CA TYR A 52 10.44 1.31 -22.47
C TYR A 52 10.06 2.31 -21.37
N CYS A 53 8.89 2.10 -20.79
CA CYS A 53 8.50 2.81 -19.58
C CYS A 53 9.34 2.34 -18.39
N ASP A 54 9.18 2.98 -17.23
CA ASP A 54 10.05 2.75 -16.08
C ASP A 54 9.45 1.87 -15.00
N ASN A 55 8.34 1.20 -15.29
CA ASN A 55 7.81 0.15 -14.42
C ASN A 55 8.83 -1.02 -14.34
N SER A 56 9.03 -1.59 -13.16
CA SER A 56 9.93 -2.72 -12.90
C SER A 56 9.67 -3.92 -13.82
N THR A 57 8.42 -4.22 -14.16
CA THR A 57 8.04 -5.31 -15.09
C THR A 57 8.48 -5.05 -16.52
N CYS A 58 8.59 -3.79 -16.94
CA CYS A 58 9.02 -3.40 -18.28
C CYS A 58 10.53 -3.14 -18.36
N SER A 59 11.09 -2.65 -17.25
CA SER A 59 12.48 -2.24 -17.16
C SER A 59 13.40 -3.33 -16.59
N GLY A 60 12.82 -4.40 -16.02
CA GLY A 60 13.47 -5.65 -15.64
C GLY A 60 14.03 -5.70 -14.21
N SER A 61 14.12 -4.58 -13.50
CA SER A 61 14.58 -4.52 -12.10
C SER A 61 14.42 -3.12 -11.50
N TYR A 62 14.53 -3.04 -10.18
CA TYR A 62 14.90 -1.81 -9.48
C TYR A 62 16.38 -1.50 -9.75
N ARG A 63 16.69 -0.26 -10.13
CA ARG A 63 18.06 0.18 -10.50
C ARG A 63 18.64 1.23 -9.55
N PHE A 64 17.84 1.74 -8.62
CA PHE A 64 18.28 2.73 -7.62
C PHE A 64 18.96 2.09 -6.40
N ILE A 65 18.85 0.78 -6.20
CA ILE A 65 19.44 0.10 -5.04
C ILE A 65 20.96 0.21 -5.10
N GLY A 66 21.56 0.75 -4.04
CA GLY A 66 22.98 1.08 -3.96
C GLY A 66 23.42 2.27 -4.82
N ASN A 67 22.55 2.79 -5.70
CA ASN A 67 22.88 3.85 -6.66
C ASN A 67 21.67 4.76 -6.93
N SER A 68 21.10 5.34 -5.88
CA SER A 68 19.94 6.22 -6.02
C SER A 68 20.31 7.51 -6.78
N PRO A 69 19.49 7.94 -7.75
CA PRO A 69 19.68 9.23 -8.42
C PRO A 69 19.20 10.42 -7.58
N ALA A 70 18.60 10.19 -6.41
CA ALA A 70 18.24 11.26 -5.49
C ALA A 70 19.50 11.92 -4.92
N LYS A 71 19.51 13.27 -4.88
CA LYS A 71 20.64 14.03 -4.33
C LYS A 71 20.70 13.93 -2.79
N TYR A 72 19.54 13.83 -2.15
CA TYR A 72 19.41 13.83 -0.71
C TYR A 72 19.03 12.43 -0.23
N LYS A 73 19.75 11.92 0.77
CA LYS A 73 19.36 10.72 1.52
C LYS A 73 18.53 11.18 2.70
N LEU A 74 17.23 10.93 2.64
CA LEU A 74 16.27 11.38 3.65
C LEU A 74 15.74 10.16 4.42
N ASP A 75 15.70 10.25 5.74
CA ASP A 75 14.97 9.27 6.54
C ASP A 75 13.44 9.47 6.47
N TYR A 76 12.69 8.58 7.11
CA TYR A 76 11.23 8.62 7.11
C TYR A 76 10.66 9.94 7.66
N ILE A 77 11.25 10.50 8.72
CA ILE A 77 10.76 11.73 9.33
C ILE A 77 11.16 12.96 8.48
N GLU A 78 12.35 12.92 7.90
CA GLU A 78 12.90 13.98 7.04
C GLU A 78 12.14 14.14 5.73
N VAL A 79 11.65 13.05 5.12
CA VAL A 79 10.84 13.12 3.89
C VAL A 79 9.59 13.97 4.12
N TRP A 80 8.77 13.65 5.13
CA TRP A 80 7.58 14.45 5.45
C TRP A 80 7.92 15.88 5.85
N ASN A 81 8.91 16.09 6.72
CA ASN A 81 9.26 17.44 7.18
C ASN A 81 9.71 18.33 6.01
N LYS A 82 10.50 17.79 5.09
CA LYS A 82 10.97 18.52 3.92
C LYS A 82 9.83 18.78 2.93
N PHE A 83 8.99 17.78 2.68
CA PHE A 83 7.82 17.91 1.80
C PHE A 83 6.86 18.97 2.34
N SER A 84 6.40 18.81 3.58
CA SER A 84 5.43 19.73 4.21
C SER A 84 5.94 21.17 4.27
N LEU A 85 7.21 21.39 4.61
CA LEU A 85 7.80 22.74 4.62
C LEU A 85 7.85 23.36 3.22
N MET A 86 8.19 22.57 2.21
CA MET A 86 8.25 23.04 0.82
C MET A 86 6.86 23.39 0.31
N PHE A 87 5.87 22.52 0.51
CA PHE A 87 4.49 22.76 0.08
C PHE A 87 3.83 23.90 0.85
N LYS A 88 4.17 24.09 2.13
CA LYS A 88 3.73 25.28 2.88
C LYS A 88 4.18 26.60 2.21
N ARG A 89 5.39 26.64 1.65
CA ARG A 89 5.90 27.82 0.91
C ARG A 89 5.23 28.00 -0.45
N LEU A 90 4.68 26.93 -1.02
CA LEU A 90 3.88 26.95 -2.26
C LEU A 90 2.40 27.28 -2.01
N GLY A 91 2.01 27.56 -0.76
CA GLY A 91 0.66 27.99 -0.39
C GLY A 91 -0.27 26.87 0.06
N TYR A 92 0.24 25.66 0.30
CA TYR A 92 -0.54 24.55 0.86
C TYR A 92 -0.57 24.65 2.38
N THR A 93 -1.65 24.15 2.99
CA THR A 93 -1.75 24.02 4.44
C THR A 93 -1.47 22.57 4.85
N PRO A 94 -0.35 22.27 5.54
CA PRO A 94 -0.14 20.95 6.11
C PRO A 94 -1.13 20.71 7.25
N ILE A 95 -1.89 19.63 7.16
CA ILE A 95 -2.84 19.18 8.19
C ILE A 95 -2.33 17.92 8.89
N LYS A 96 -2.95 17.58 10.02
CA LYS A 96 -2.69 16.32 10.71
C LYS A 96 -3.39 15.17 9.99
N ARG A 97 -2.88 13.95 10.18
CA ARG A 97 -3.54 12.72 9.71
C ARG A 97 -4.93 12.57 10.34
N TYR A 98 -5.83 11.93 9.60
CA TYR A 98 -7.06 11.34 10.09
C TYR A 98 -6.77 9.96 10.71
N PRO A 99 -7.67 9.44 11.57
CA PRO A 99 -7.55 8.07 12.04
C PRO A 99 -7.69 7.09 10.88
N VAL A 100 -6.98 5.96 10.94
CA VAL A 100 -7.08 4.91 9.91
C VAL A 100 -8.45 4.25 9.88
N VAL A 101 -9.22 4.33 10.97
CA VAL A 101 -10.61 3.87 11.01
C VAL A 101 -11.50 4.92 10.38
N ALA A 102 -12.15 4.57 9.28
CA ALA A 102 -12.92 5.50 8.45
C ALA A 102 -14.29 5.85 9.07
N ARG A 103 -14.30 6.58 10.19
CA ARG A 103 -15.51 6.86 11.00
C ARG A 103 -16.57 7.74 10.32
N TRP A 104 -16.17 8.53 9.32
CA TRP A 104 -17.03 9.50 8.64
C TRP A 104 -17.73 8.93 7.39
N ARG A 105 -17.44 7.68 7.03
CA ARG A 105 -18.00 7.00 5.86
C ARG A 105 -18.37 5.57 6.26
N ASP A 106 -19.34 4.98 5.59
CA ASP A 106 -19.83 3.64 5.92
C ASP A 106 -19.33 2.57 4.94
N ASP A 107 -18.66 2.96 3.85
CA ASP A 107 -18.31 2.10 2.71
C ASP A 107 -16.96 1.41 2.75
N THR A 108 -16.13 1.79 3.70
CA THR A 108 -14.88 1.11 4.01
C THR A 108 -14.67 1.15 5.52
N ASP A 109 -14.01 0.14 6.07
CA ASP A 109 -13.64 0.16 7.50
C ASP A 109 -12.38 0.98 7.75
N PHE A 110 -11.47 0.98 6.77
CA PHE A 110 -10.19 1.66 6.88
C PHE A 110 -9.93 2.63 5.72
N VAL A 111 -9.13 3.64 6.03
CA VAL A 111 -8.57 4.59 5.07
C VAL A 111 -7.54 3.86 4.20
N GLN A 112 -7.73 3.83 2.88
CA GLN A 112 -6.84 3.15 1.93
C GLN A 112 -6.02 4.10 1.03
N ALA A 113 -6.39 5.38 1.02
CA ALA A 113 -5.73 6.46 0.30
C ALA A 113 -6.00 7.79 1.03
N SER A 114 -5.12 8.79 0.88
CA SER A 114 -5.29 10.08 1.57
C SER A 114 -6.58 10.81 1.15
N ILE A 115 -7.06 10.60 -0.07
CA ILE A 115 -8.34 11.18 -0.53
C ILE A 115 -9.55 10.65 0.24
N TYR A 116 -9.44 9.48 0.89
CA TYR A 116 -10.56 8.89 1.64
C TYR A 116 -10.97 9.76 2.84
N ASP A 117 -10.07 10.58 3.36
CA ASP A 117 -10.32 11.56 4.43
C ASP A 117 -11.39 12.60 4.04
N PHE A 118 -11.52 12.82 2.73
CA PHE A 118 -12.36 13.87 2.14
C PHE A 118 -13.56 13.30 1.39
N GLN A 119 -13.59 11.99 1.15
CA GLN A 119 -14.72 11.31 0.54
C GLN A 119 -15.80 10.93 1.57
N PRO A 120 -17.08 10.93 1.17
CA PRO A 120 -17.60 11.48 -0.09
C PRO A 120 -17.84 13.00 -0.04
N TYR A 121 -18.05 13.56 1.15
CA TYR A 121 -18.73 14.84 1.34
C TYR A 121 -17.94 16.09 0.89
N VAL A 122 -16.61 16.08 1.00
CA VAL A 122 -15.79 17.20 0.50
C VAL A 122 -15.65 17.12 -1.01
N VAL A 123 -15.51 15.91 -1.55
CA VAL A 123 -15.44 15.66 -3.00
C VAL A 123 -16.75 16.01 -3.70
N SER A 124 -17.90 15.74 -3.08
CA SER A 124 -19.21 16.15 -3.58
C SER A 124 -19.49 17.65 -3.41
N GLY A 125 -18.74 18.34 -2.54
CA GLY A 125 -18.92 19.76 -2.24
C GLY A 125 -19.97 20.05 -1.15
N GLU A 126 -20.51 19.02 -0.50
CA GLU A 126 -21.43 19.15 0.64
C GLU A 126 -20.73 19.72 1.88
N VAL A 127 -19.45 19.43 2.04
CA VAL A 127 -18.62 19.90 3.17
C VAL A 127 -17.39 20.63 2.63
N GLN A 128 -17.00 21.73 3.26
CA GLN A 128 -15.77 22.43 2.90
C GLN A 128 -14.53 21.65 3.37
N PRO A 129 -13.45 21.61 2.59
CA PRO A 129 -12.20 21.00 3.04
C PRO A 129 -11.63 21.78 4.23
N PRO A 130 -10.84 21.14 5.11
CA PRO A 130 -10.23 21.82 6.27
C PRO A 130 -9.24 22.92 5.86
N ALA A 131 -8.69 22.84 4.66
CA ALA A 131 -7.95 23.90 3.97
C ALA A 131 -7.97 23.63 2.45
N ASN A 132 -7.76 24.67 1.63
CA ASN A 132 -7.64 24.48 0.18
C ASN A 132 -6.58 25.44 -0.40
N PRO A 133 -5.45 24.96 -0.96
CA PRO A 133 -5.04 23.56 -1.03
C PRO A 133 -4.39 23.06 0.28
N LEU A 134 -4.28 21.75 0.46
CA LEU A 134 -3.74 21.12 1.66
C LEU A 134 -2.73 20.01 1.36
N THR A 135 -1.95 19.64 2.37
CA THR A 135 -1.16 18.40 2.38
C THR A 135 -1.36 17.61 3.66
N VAL A 136 -1.29 16.28 3.59
CA VAL A 136 -1.55 15.38 4.73
C VAL A 136 -0.60 14.18 4.69
N PRO A 137 -0.01 13.73 5.83
CA PRO A 137 0.71 12.46 5.91
C PRO A 137 -0.27 11.37 6.36
N GLN A 138 -1.16 10.93 5.48
CA GLN A 138 -2.25 10.04 5.88
C GLN A 138 -1.79 8.59 5.97
N PHE A 139 -1.91 7.98 7.14
CA PHE A 139 -1.66 6.55 7.30
C PHE A 139 -2.81 5.76 6.66
N CYS A 140 -2.48 4.79 5.83
CA CYS A 140 -3.41 4.00 5.03
C CYS A 140 -3.19 2.51 5.29
N LEU A 141 -4.27 1.73 5.34
CA LEU A 141 -4.23 0.28 5.49
C LEU A 141 -4.70 -0.40 4.22
N ARG A 142 -3.91 -1.38 3.74
CA ARG A 142 -4.23 -2.21 2.57
C ARG A 142 -3.85 -3.66 2.86
N PHE A 143 -4.80 -4.57 2.69
CA PHE A 143 -4.62 -5.97 3.04
C PHE A 143 -4.53 -6.89 1.81
N ASN A 144 -4.84 -6.38 0.62
CA ASN A 144 -4.67 -7.08 -0.64
C ASN A 144 -3.18 -7.38 -0.95
N ASP A 145 -2.25 -6.60 -0.39
CA ASP A 145 -0.81 -6.74 -0.64
C ASP A 145 -0.09 -7.60 0.40
N ILE A 146 -0.80 -8.19 1.36
CA ILE A 146 -0.21 -8.87 2.53
C ILE A 146 0.79 -9.97 2.14
N ASP A 147 0.54 -10.69 1.05
CA ASP A 147 1.40 -11.77 0.57
C ASP A 147 2.68 -11.26 -0.11
N ASN A 148 2.70 -10.00 -0.57
CA ASN A 148 3.88 -9.35 -1.15
C ASN A 148 4.83 -8.75 -0.09
N VAL A 149 4.36 -8.58 1.15
CA VAL A 149 5.11 -7.95 2.26
C VAL A 149 6.33 -8.80 2.64
N GLY A 150 7.49 -8.15 2.72
CA GLY A 150 8.77 -8.77 3.03
C GLY A 150 9.47 -9.42 1.83
N ILE A 151 8.76 -9.70 0.74
CA ILE A 151 9.32 -10.36 -0.46
C ILE A 151 9.74 -9.32 -1.50
N THR A 152 8.82 -8.46 -1.89
CA THR A 152 8.99 -7.51 -3.00
C THR A 152 9.80 -6.25 -2.64
N GLY A 153 10.09 -6.05 -1.35
CA GLY A 153 10.85 -4.93 -0.80
C GLY A 153 10.09 -3.61 -0.67
N ALA A 154 8.92 -3.46 -1.30
CA ALA A 154 8.19 -2.19 -1.44
C ALA A 154 6.79 -2.18 -0.80
N HIS A 155 6.17 -3.35 -0.61
CA HIS A 155 4.80 -3.48 -0.13
C HIS A 155 4.73 -3.47 1.40
N ASN A 156 3.67 -2.86 1.92
CA ASN A 156 3.40 -2.71 3.35
C ASN A 156 1.88 -2.90 3.54
N THR A 157 1.46 -3.47 4.67
CA THR A 157 0.03 -3.51 5.02
C THR A 157 -0.47 -2.18 5.60
N GLY A 158 0.46 -1.38 6.13
CA GLY A 158 0.19 -0.05 6.67
C GLY A 158 1.29 0.91 6.24
N PHE A 159 0.92 1.99 5.56
CA PHE A 159 1.86 2.94 4.96
C PHE A 159 1.34 4.37 4.99
N ASP A 160 2.23 5.36 5.04
CA ASP A 160 1.81 6.75 4.90
C ASP A 160 1.70 7.11 3.41
N MET A 161 0.50 7.51 3.00
CA MET A 161 0.27 8.17 1.74
C MET A 161 0.32 9.69 1.98
N ILE A 162 1.40 10.32 1.53
CA ILE A 162 1.48 11.78 1.51
C ILE A 162 0.50 12.28 0.46
N GLY A 163 -0.54 12.96 0.92
CA GLY A 163 -1.57 13.60 0.11
C GLY A 163 -1.22 15.05 -0.22
N GLN A 164 -1.39 15.44 -1.49
CA GLN A 164 -1.51 16.85 -1.91
C GLN A 164 -2.88 16.99 -2.55
N HIS A 165 -3.74 17.81 -1.93
CA HIS A 165 -5.14 17.92 -2.32
C HIS A 165 -5.58 19.35 -2.57
N ALA A 166 -6.48 19.50 -3.54
CA ALA A 166 -7.17 20.73 -3.85
C ALA A 166 -8.59 20.41 -4.35
N PHE A 167 -9.56 21.26 -4.01
CA PHE A 167 -10.98 21.03 -4.27
C PHE A 167 -11.57 22.27 -4.94
N ASP A 168 -11.47 22.36 -6.27
CA ASP A 168 -11.81 23.58 -7.00
C ASP A 168 -13.01 23.41 -7.90
N LYS A 169 -13.74 24.50 -8.11
CA LYS A 169 -14.71 24.57 -9.21
C LYS A 169 -13.99 24.35 -10.54
N LYS A 170 -14.65 23.71 -11.50
CA LYS A 170 -14.07 23.35 -12.82
C LYS A 170 -13.33 24.50 -13.51
N ASN A 171 -13.84 25.73 -13.42
CA ASN A 171 -13.25 26.91 -14.04
C ASN A 171 -12.05 27.53 -13.29
N LYS A 172 -11.75 27.04 -12.08
CA LYS A 172 -10.63 27.49 -11.24
C LYS A 172 -9.56 26.42 -11.03
N PHE A 173 -9.80 25.19 -11.50
CA PHE A 173 -8.89 24.08 -11.31
C PHE A 173 -7.62 24.24 -12.15
N ASP A 174 -6.48 24.44 -11.49
CA ASP A 174 -5.19 24.69 -12.15
C ASP A 174 -4.31 23.43 -12.18
N GLN A 175 -4.65 22.54 -13.12
CA GLN A 175 -3.97 21.25 -13.31
C GLN A 175 -2.45 21.41 -13.54
N GLU A 176 -2.05 22.41 -14.32
CA GLU A 176 -0.65 22.66 -14.69
C GLU A 176 0.15 23.14 -13.47
N LYS A 177 -0.38 24.06 -12.67
CA LYS A 177 0.25 24.49 -11.41
C LYS A 177 0.45 23.32 -10.46
N TYR A 178 -0.59 22.51 -10.24
CA TYR A 178 -0.52 21.37 -9.31
C TYR A 178 0.55 20.36 -9.72
N PHE A 179 0.65 20.07 -11.02
CA PHE A 179 1.71 19.22 -11.56
C PHE A 179 3.11 19.84 -11.41
N LYS A 180 3.24 21.14 -11.65
CA LYS A 180 4.50 21.86 -11.48
C LYS A 180 5.00 21.80 -10.03
N ASP A 181 4.10 21.89 -9.06
CA ASP A 181 4.45 21.80 -7.62
C ASP A 181 5.01 20.42 -7.25
N ILE A 182 4.41 19.32 -7.71
CA ILE A 182 4.96 17.96 -7.45
C ILE A 182 6.23 17.70 -8.25
N HIS A 183 6.33 18.19 -9.49
CA HIS A 183 7.57 18.08 -10.27
C HIS A 183 8.72 18.83 -9.58
N LEU A 184 8.45 20.01 -8.99
CA LEU A 184 9.42 20.74 -8.20
C LEU A 184 9.88 19.92 -6.99
N TRP A 185 9.00 19.18 -6.34
CA TRP A 185 9.38 18.25 -5.25
C TRP A 185 10.34 17.17 -5.75
N LEU A 186 10.04 16.50 -6.87
CA LEU A 186 10.95 15.50 -7.45
C LEU A 186 12.33 16.12 -7.75
N ARG A 187 12.34 17.32 -8.34
CA ARG A 187 13.58 18.00 -8.77
C ARG A 187 14.39 18.66 -7.66
N LYS A 188 13.74 19.21 -6.64
CA LYS A 188 14.40 20.04 -5.60
C LYS A 188 14.26 19.43 -4.21
N GLY A 189 13.15 18.77 -3.93
CA GLY A 189 12.91 18.02 -2.70
C GLY A 189 13.78 16.76 -2.64
N LEU A 190 13.62 15.86 -3.61
CA LEU A 190 14.45 14.65 -3.74
C LEU A 190 15.74 14.90 -4.51
N GLY A 191 15.78 15.92 -5.37
CA GLY A 191 16.98 16.27 -6.12
C GLY A 191 17.23 15.37 -7.33
N ILE A 192 16.19 14.75 -7.88
CA ILE A 192 16.27 13.83 -9.01
C ILE A 192 16.47 14.63 -10.29
N ASN A 193 17.25 14.12 -11.24
CA ASN A 193 17.42 14.74 -12.55
C ASN A 193 16.26 14.42 -13.52
N ASN A 194 15.86 15.35 -14.41
CA ASN A 194 14.70 15.14 -15.30
C ASN A 194 14.90 13.88 -16.17
N GLU A 195 16.14 13.58 -16.55
CA GLU A 195 16.57 12.38 -17.27
C GLU A 195 16.30 11.07 -16.52
N LYS A 196 16.05 11.17 -15.21
CA LYS A 196 15.74 10.04 -14.33
C LYS A 196 14.27 9.99 -13.93
N ILE A 197 13.45 10.97 -14.30
CA ILE A 197 12.02 11.01 -13.99
C ILE A 197 11.25 10.56 -15.22
N ILE A 198 10.28 9.67 -15.04
CA ILE A 198 9.41 9.18 -16.10
C ILE A 198 7.97 9.32 -15.63
N PHE A 199 7.12 9.94 -16.44
CA PHE A 199 5.70 10.07 -16.11
C PHE A 199 4.84 9.17 -16.98
N HIS A 200 4.03 8.30 -16.39
CA HIS A 200 3.08 7.47 -17.12
C HIS A 200 1.71 8.15 -17.21
N GLU A 201 1.04 7.98 -18.35
CA GLU A 201 -0.38 8.29 -18.48
C GLU A 201 -1.20 7.07 -18.06
N ASP A 202 -2.01 7.20 -17.01
CA ASP A 202 -2.95 6.17 -16.57
C ASP A 202 -4.34 6.77 -16.28
N ALA A 203 -5.27 5.91 -15.90
CA ALA A 203 -6.54 6.29 -15.29
C ALA A 203 -6.55 5.79 -13.84
N TRP A 204 -7.26 6.45 -12.94
CA TRP A 204 -7.48 5.97 -11.58
C TRP A 204 -8.97 5.86 -11.29
N LEU A 205 -9.34 4.86 -10.47
CA LEU A 205 -10.69 4.52 -10.07
C LEU A 205 -10.64 4.06 -8.60
N GLY A 206 -11.45 4.64 -7.72
CA GLY A 206 -11.53 4.23 -6.32
C GLY A 206 -12.48 5.08 -5.49
N GLY A 207 -13.10 4.48 -4.46
CA GLY A 207 -14.01 5.18 -3.55
C GLY A 207 -15.19 5.87 -4.24
N GLY A 208 -15.67 5.31 -5.36
CA GLY A 208 -16.77 5.88 -6.16
C GLY A 208 -16.38 7.01 -7.13
N ASN A 209 -15.10 7.38 -7.20
CA ASN A 209 -14.60 8.46 -8.08
C ASN A 209 -13.56 7.97 -9.08
N LEU A 210 -13.36 8.74 -10.16
CA LEU A 210 -12.34 8.44 -11.18
C LEU A 210 -11.82 9.68 -11.92
N GLY A 211 -10.65 9.53 -12.53
CA GLY A 211 -10.02 10.59 -13.32
C GLY A 211 -8.75 10.13 -14.06
N PRO A 212 -8.21 10.96 -14.96
CA PRO A 212 -6.86 10.78 -15.48
C PRO A 212 -5.82 10.84 -14.36
N CYS A 213 -4.75 10.05 -14.51
CA CYS A 213 -3.69 9.89 -13.54
C CYS A 213 -2.32 10.05 -14.21
N MET A 214 -1.43 10.81 -13.57
CA MET A 214 -0.01 10.86 -13.90
C MET A 214 0.78 10.14 -12.82
N GLU A 215 1.29 8.95 -13.13
CA GLU A 215 2.19 8.23 -12.22
C GLU A 215 3.63 8.64 -12.48
N PHE A 216 4.42 8.89 -11.45
CA PHE A 216 5.82 9.30 -11.61
C PHE A 216 6.78 8.23 -11.08
N PHE A 217 7.62 7.76 -11.99
CA PHE A 217 8.58 6.69 -11.78
C PHE A 217 10.02 7.20 -11.86
N SER A 218 10.91 6.49 -11.18
CA SER A 218 12.35 6.63 -11.35
C SER A 218 13.07 5.32 -11.02
N GLU A 219 13.97 4.91 -11.92
CA GLU A 219 14.83 3.74 -11.78
C GLU A 219 14.10 2.44 -11.38
N GLY A 220 12.92 2.22 -11.96
CA GLY A 220 12.13 1.00 -11.75
C GLY A 220 11.06 1.11 -10.65
N LEU A 221 11.00 2.22 -9.91
CA LEU A 221 10.08 2.40 -8.77
C LEU A 221 9.09 3.54 -9.04
N GLU A 222 7.80 3.29 -8.81
CA GLU A 222 6.78 4.33 -8.73
C GLU A 222 6.94 5.09 -7.41
N LEU A 223 7.21 6.39 -7.48
CA LEU A 223 7.36 7.26 -6.31
C LEU A 223 6.03 7.83 -5.85
N GLY A 224 5.04 7.89 -6.74
CA GLY A 224 3.68 8.33 -6.43
C GLY A 224 2.89 8.59 -7.70
N ASN A 225 1.69 9.12 -7.51
CA ASN A 225 0.78 9.44 -8.59
C ASN A 225 0.02 10.72 -8.30
N GLN A 226 -0.49 11.33 -9.37
CA GLN A 226 -1.31 12.53 -9.34
C GLN A 226 -2.55 12.32 -10.19
N VAL A 227 -3.68 12.12 -9.51
CA VAL A 227 -5.01 11.93 -10.08
C VAL A 227 -5.72 13.27 -10.16
N TYR A 228 -6.34 13.54 -11.30
CA TYR A 228 -7.26 14.67 -11.47
C TYR A 228 -8.68 14.12 -11.52
N MET A 229 -9.32 14.00 -10.37
CA MET A 229 -10.67 13.45 -10.26
C MET A 229 -11.65 14.42 -10.91
N LYS A 230 -12.33 13.94 -11.96
CA LYS A 230 -13.31 14.72 -12.74
C LYS A 230 -14.69 14.05 -12.75
N TYR A 231 -14.77 12.79 -12.35
CA TYR A 231 -15.97 11.97 -12.51
C TYR A 231 -16.30 11.14 -11.25
N LYS A 232 -17.58 10.79 -11.11
CA LYS A 232 -18.13 9.85 -10.13
C LYS A 232 -18.89 8.73 -10.81
N ILE A 233 -18.95 7.58 -10.15
CA ILE A 233 -19.75 6.44 -10.58
C ILE A 233 -21.10 6.50 -9.86
N VAL A 234 -22.19 6.48 -10.62
CA VAL A 234 -23.56 6.40 -10.09
C VAL A 234 -24.30 5.34 -10.89
N ASN A 235 -24.76 4.27 -10.25
CA ASN A 235 -25.49 3.16 -10.89
C ASN A 235 -24.78 2.64 -12.16
N ASP A 236 -23.47 2.33 -12.05
CA ASP A 236 -22.58 1.89 -13.15
C ASP A 236 -22.44 2.88 -14.32
N SER A 237 -22.88 4.13 -14.14
CA SER A 237 -22.72 5.22 -15.10
C SER A 237 -21.70 6.25 -14.62
N ILE A 238 -20.90 6.75 -15.56
CA ILE A 238 -19.92 7.81 -15.28
C ILE A 238 -20.62 9.16 -15.40
N LYS A 239 -20.61 9.93 -14.31
CA LYS A 239 -21.12 11.31 -14.26
C LYS A 239 -19.99 12.25 -13.89
N ASP A 240 -20.11 13.51 -14.30
CA ASP A 240 -19.19 14.56 -13.88
C ASP A 240 -19.31 14.83 -12.37
N LEU A 241 -18.19 15.17 -11.75
CA LEU A 241 -18.17 15.82 -10.44
C LEU A 241 -18.47 17.31 -10.59
N ASP A 242 -19.04 17.91 -9.54
CA ASP A 242 -19.27 19.36 -9.47
C ASP A 242 -17.96 20.13 -9.24
N LEU A 243 -17.04 19.51 -8.50
CA LEU A 243 -15.68 19.97 -8.27
C LEU A 243 -14.69 19.13 -9.09
N ASN A 244 -13.64 19.76 -9.59
CA ASN A 244 -12.44 19.02 -9.97
C ASN A 244 -11.56 18.90 -8.73
N VAL A 245 -11.12 17.69 -8.44
CA VAL A 245 -10.33 17.41 -7.23
C VAL A 245 -8.94 16.93 -7.64
N LEU A 246 -7.93 17.55 -7.03
CA LEU A 246 -6.56 17.06 -7.08
C LEU A 246 -6.41 15.98 -6.00
N ASP A 247 -6.06 14.79 -6.43
CA ASP A 247 -5.74 13.66 -5.58
C ASP A 247 -4.35 13.15 -5.94
N MET A 248 -3.33 13.72 -5.29
CA MET A 248 -1.96 13.24 -5.43
C MET A 248 -1.62 12.37 -4.22
N GLY A 249 -1.27 11.12 -4.48
CA GLY A 249 -0.83 10.15 -3.47
C GLY A 249 0.63 9.79 -3.69
N MET A 250 1.48 10.12 -2.72
CA MET A 250 2.90 9.79 -2.74
C MET A 250 3.23 8.81 -1.61
N GLY A 251 3.71 7.61 -1.96
CA GLY A 251 4.08 6.60 -0.96
C GLY A 251 5.29 7.07 -0.15
N HIS A 252 5.07 7.41 1.12
CA HIS A 252 6.10 7.97 2.00
C HIS A 252 7.31 7.02 2.09
N GLU A 253 7.02 5.74 2.34
CA GLU A 253 7.97 4.63 2.46
C GLU A 253 8.80 4.46 1.20
N ARG A 254 8.17 4.54 0.03
CA ARG A 254 8.85 4.41 -1.26
C ARG A 254 9.79 5.58 -1.51
N ASN A 255 9.42 6.80 -1.12
CA ASN A 255 10.28 7.97 -1.27
C ASN A 255 11.47 7.93 -0.31
N THR A 256 11.26 7.49 0.93
CA THR A 256 12.34 7.23 1.89
C THR A 256 13.30 6.17 1.33
N TRP A 257 12.76 5.03 0.89
CA TRP A 257 13.54 3.94 0.31
C TRP A 257 14.34 4.40 -0.91
N PHE A 258 13.67 5.04 -1.86
CA PHE A 258 14.29 5.55 -3.07
C PHE A 258 15.43 6.51 -2.76
N SER A 259 15.20 7.48 -1.87
CA SER A 259 16.21 8.49 -1.53
C SER A 259 17.46 7.89 -0.88
N SER A 260 17.29 6.81 -0.11
CA SER A 260 18.39 6.14 0.58
C SER A 260 19.19 5.19 -0.32
N GLY A 261 18.52 4.54 -1.28
CA GLY A 261 19.09 3.43 -2.06
C GLY A 261 19.39 2.19 -1.21
N SER A 262 18.74 2.00 -0.05
CA SER A 262 18.91 0.79 0.77
C SER A 262 18.43 -0.47 0.03
N PRO A 263 18.85 -1.68 0.46
CA PRO A 263 18.36 -2.92 -0.12
C PRO A 263 16.83 -2.97 -0.08
N THR A 264 16.19 -2.85 1.07
CA THR A 264 14.73 -2.85 1.16
C THR A 264 14.19 -1.57 1.77
N SER A 265 12.91 -1.27 1.53
CA SER A 265 12.26 -0.12 2.19
C SER A 265 12.25 -0.29 3.71
N TYR A 266 12.08 -1.53 4.19
CA TYR A 266 12.01 -1.87 5.60
C TYR A 266 13.24 -1.43 6.40
N ASP A 267 14.43 -1.49 5.78
CA ASP A 267 15.70 -1.11 6.41
C ASP A 267 15.73 0.37 6.83
N VAL A 268 15.00 1.23 6.11
CA VAL A 268 15.01 2.69 6.30
C VAL A 268 13.70 3.26 6.81
N VAL A 269 12.59 2.55 6.60
CA VAL A 269 11.28 2.90 7.16
C VAL A 269 11.16 2.40 8.60
N PHE A 270 11.76 1.24 8.91
CA PHE A 270 11.70 0.61 10.24
C PHE A 270 13.11 0.41 10.85
N PRO A 271 14.00 1.41 10.82
CA PRO A 271 15.43 1.18 11.09
C PRO A 271 15.69 0.67 12.50
N THR A 272 14.93 1.14 13.50
CA THR A 272 15.05 0.72 14.90
C THR A 272 14.47 -0.68 15.12
N VAL A 273 13.34 -0.99 14.48
CA VAL A 273 12.62 -2.25 14.65
C VAL A 273 13.34 -3.39 13.94
N VAL A 274 13.73 -3.22 12.67
CA VAL A 274 14.47 -4.25 11.93
C VAL A 274 15.77 -4.59 12.64
N LYS A 275 16.48 -3.57 13.15
CA LYS A 275 17.70 -3.77 13.94
C LYS A 275 17.45 -4.60 15.21
N GLU A 276 16.39 -4.30 15.96
CA GLU A 276 16.07 -5.05 17.18
C GLU A 276 15.60 -6.49 16.86
N LEU A 277 14.80 -6.67 15.80
CA LEU A 277 14.37 -7.99 15.35
C LEU A 277 15.58 -8.85 14.94
N LEU A 278 16.46 -8.36 14.07
CA LEU A 278 17.69 -9.07 13.69
C LEU A 278 18.55 -9.46 14.90
N LYS A 279 18.65 -8.59 15.89
CA LYS A 279 19.37 -8.86 17.14
C LYS A 279 18.70 -9.96 17.98
N LYS A 280 17.36 -9.94 18.11
CA LYS A 280 16.60 -10.92 18.89
C LYS A 280 16.58 -12.29 18.22
N THR A 281 16.45 -12.33 16.89
CA THR A 281 16.35 -13.58 16.13
C THR A 281 17.69 -14.24 15.88
N LYS A 282 18.80 -13.46 15.89
CA LYS A 282 20.16 -13.93 15.60
C LYS A 282 20.25 -14.69 14.27
N ILE A 283 19.40 -14.35 13.31
CA ILE A 283 19.40 -15.03 12.01
C ILE A 283 20.72 -14.75 11.29
N SER A 284 21.22 -15.78 10.61
CA SER A 284 22.29 -15.63 9.63
C SER A 284 21.66 -15.77 8.26
N TYR A 285 21.96 -14.84 7.36
CA TYR A 285 21.54 -14.90 5.97
C TYR A 285 22.70 -14.51 5.04
N ASP A 286 22.71 -15.06 3.84
CA ASP A 286 23.71 -14.73 2.83
C ASP A 286 23.46 -13.31 2.28
N LYS A 287 24.24 -12.35 2.78
CA LYS A 287 24.18 -10.95 2.34
C LYS A 287 24.45 -10.78 0.85
N ASN A 288 25.33 -11.60 0.27
CA ASN A 288 25.65 -11.54 -1.14
C ASN A 288 24.45 -12.01 -1.98
N LEU A 289 23.83 -13.12 -1.59
CA LEU A 289 22.58 -13.60 -2.19
C LEU A 289 21.48 -12.53 -2.14
N ILE A 290 21.21 -11.98 -0.94
CA ILE A 290 20.18 -10.95 -0.78
C ILE A 290 20.49 -9.72 -1.64
N SER A 291 21.74 -9.25 -1.67
CA SER A 291 22.11 -8.08 -2.48
C SER A 291 21.88 -8.28 -3.99
N LYS A 292 22.04 -9.52 -4.50
CA LYS A 292 21.77 -9.86 -5.90
C LYS A 292 20.28 -10.07 -6.16
N PHE A 293 19.53 -10.56 -5.18
CA PHE A 293 18.09 -10.81 -5.29
C PHE A 293 17.27 -9.52 -5.33
N VAL A 294 17.53 -8.60 -4.41
CA VAL A 294 16.68 -7.42 -4.16
C VAL A 294 16.35 -6.60 -5.41
N PRO A 295 17.27 -6.35 -6.37
CA PRO A 295 16.93 -5.67 -7.62
C PRO A 295 15.78 -6.32 -8.41
N TYR A 296 15.61 -7.63 -8.29
CA TYR A 296 14.59 -8.41 -9.00
C TYR A 296 13.34 -8.68 -8.15
N ALA A 297 13.31 -8.26 -6.88
CA ALA A 297 12.21 -8.53 -5.96
C ALA A 297 10.85 -8.01 -6.48
N GLY A 298 10.85 -6.89 -7.22
CA GLY A 298 9.63 -6.35 -7.84
C GLY A 298 9.00 -7.25 -8.91
N LEU A 299 9.73 -8.22 -9.47
CA LEU A 299 9.20 -9.16 -10.46
C LEU A 299 8.30 -10.24 -9.83
N LEU A 300 8.40 -10.42 -8.50
CA LEU A 300 7.62 -11.38 -7.72
C LEU A 300 6.33 -10.78 -7.15
N ASN A 301 5.93 -9.59 -7.61
CA ASN A 301 4.65 -9.02 -7.22
C ASN A 301 3.49 -9.92 -7.68
N LEU A 302 2.76 -10.49 -6.73
CA LEU A 302 1.67 -11.44 -6.99
C LEU A 302 0.54 -10.86 -7.84
N ASP A 303 0.35 -9.54 -7.85
CA ASP A 303 -0.69 -8.88 -8.66
C ASP A 303 -0.32 -8.79 -10.15
N GLU A 304 0.98 -8.84 -10.46
CA GLU A 304 1.50 -8.63 -11.82
C GLU A 304 2.16 -9.89 -12.41
N VAL A 305 2.64 -10.79 -11.54
CA VAL A 305 3.38 -11.99 -11.93
C VAL A 305 2.42 -13.04 -12.50
N LYS A 306 2.73 -13.53 -13.70
CA LYS A 306 1.92 -14.57 -14.36
C LYS A 306 2.17 -15.96 -13.79
N ASP A 307 3.44 -16.22 -13.47
CA ASP A 307 3.91 -17.51 -12.95
C ASP A 307 5.03 -17.24 -11.94
N SER A 308 4.65 -17.28 -10.67
CA SER A 308 5.56 -17.00 -9.56
C SER A 308 6.66 -18.05 -9.44
N ASP A 309 6.34 -19.35 -9.57
CA ASP A 309 7.35 -20.40 -9.42
C ASP A 309 8.39 -20.33 -10.54
N LYS A 310 7.96 -20.08 -11.78
CA LYS A 310 8.88 -19.81 -12.88
C LYS A 310 9.73 -18.57 -12.61
N THR A 311 9.14 -17.49 -12.12
CA THR A 311 9.88 -16.25 -11.83
C THR A 311 10.93 -16.46 -10.74
N TRP A 312 10.63 -17.25 -9.70
CA TRP A 312 11.62 -17.66 -8.72
C TRP A 312 12.79 -18.44 -9.34
N ASN A 313 12.50 -19.40 -10.23
CA ASN A 313 13.55 -20.14 -10.94
C ASN A 313 14.40 -19.20 -11.81
N ASP A 314 13.75 -18.35 -12.61
CA ASP A 314 14.42 -17.40 -13.52
C ASP A 314 15.35 -16.44 -12.75
N ILE A 315 14.91 -15.97 -11.58
CA ILE A 315 15.73 -15.11 -10.71
C ILE A 315 16.91 -15.92 -10.15
N ALA A 316 16.66 -17.12 -9.60
CA ALA A 316 17.69 -17.96 -9.00
C ALA A 316 18.82 -18.28 -9.99
N ASP A 317 18.47 -18.71 -11.20
CA ASP A 317 19.40 -18.98 -12.29
C ASP A 317 20.22 -17.73 -12.64
N LYS A 318 19.58 -16.57 -12.69
CA LYS A 318 20.21 -15.29 -13.03
C LYS A 318 21.24 -14.84 -11.98
N ILE A 319 21.00 -15.12 -10.70
CA ILE A 319 21.90 -14.71 -9.61
C ILE A 319 22.92 -15.81 -9.22
N GLY A 320 22.78 -17.00 -9.79
CA GLY A 320 23.69 -18.14 -9.63
C GLY A 320 23.43 -18.98 -8.37
N TYR A 321 22.17 -19.17 -8.00
CA TYR A 321 21.74 -19.97 -6.84
C TYR A 321 20.60 -20.93 -7.25
N THR A 322 20.32 -21.95 -6.44
CA THR A 322 19.12 -22.77 -6.65
C THR A 322 17.86 -22.05 -6.14
N LYS A 323 16.68 -22.39 -6.70
CA LYS A 323 15.40 -21.84 -6.24
C LYS A 323 15.20 -22.07 -4.73
N ASP A 324 15.53 -23.26 -4.23
CA ASP A 324 15.28 -23.62 -2.84
C ASP A 324 16.18 -22.83 -1.88
N GLU A 325 17.47 -22.70 -2.18
CA GLU A 325 18.40 -21.85 -1.42
C GLU A 325 17.94 -20.38 -1.40
N LEU A 326 17.52 -19.87 -2.56
CA LEU A 326 17.01 -18.51 -2.68
C LEU A 326 15.75 -18.31 -1.84
N LYS A 327 14.75 -19.20 -1.98
CA LYS A 327 13.49 -19.12 -1.24
C LYS A 327 13.73 -19.23 0.27
N GLU A 328 14.59 -20.13 0.74
CA GLU A 328 14.87 -20.28 2.17
C GLU A 328 15.42 -18.99 2.80
N GLN A 329 16.43 -18.39 2.14
CA GLN A 329 17.10 -17.19 2.64
C GLN A 329 16.18 -15.97 2.58
N VAL A 330 15.46 -15.79 1.48
CA VAL A 330 14.55 -14.65 1.30
C VAL A 330 13.35 -14.76 2.22
N LEU A 331 12.69 -15.92 2.33
CA LEU A 331 11.49 -16.08 3.14
C LEU A 331 11.78 -15.93 4.65
N THR A 332 12.96 -16.33 5.11
CA THR A 332 13.38 -16.13 6.50
C THR A 332 13.53 -14.64 6.83
N LEU A 333 14.11 -13.86 5.91
CA LEU A 333 14.23 -12.41 6.07
C LEU A 333 12.87 -11.70 5.89
N ALA A 334 12.05 -12.17 4.94
CA ALA A 334 10.71 -11.67 4.69
C ALA A 334 9.80 -11.81 5.92
N ALA A 335 9.96 -12.87 6.72
CA ALA A 335 9.24 -13.03 7.99
C ALA A 335 9.59 -11.94 9.01
N ILE A 336 10.85 -11.50 9.08
CA ILE A 336 11.27 -10.37 9.94
C ILE A 336 10.63 -9.07 9.46
N TYR A 337 10.68 -8.80 8.16
CA TYR A 337 10.07 -7.61 7.57
C TYR A 337 8.55 -7.60 7.73
N SER A 338 7.90 -8.76 7.59
CA SER A 338 6.46 -8.92 7.83
C SER A 338 6.10 -8.60 9.28
N ILE A 339 6.87 -9.10 10.27
CA ILE A 339 6.63 -8.76 11.69
C ILE A 339 6.78 -7.24 11.90
N ALA A 340 7.79 -6.60 11.31
CA ALA A 340 7.99 -5.15 11.42
C ALA A 340 6.80 -4.37 10.82
N ASP A 341 6.40 -4.69 9.60
CA ASP A 341 5.24 -4.05 8.94
C ASP A 341 3.94 -4.27 9.74
N HIS A 342 3.62 -5.52 10.03
CA HIS A 342 2.35 -5.89 10.65
C HIS A 342 2.20 -5.29 12.05
N THR A 343 3.29 -5.22 12.84
CA THR A 343 3.24 -4.60 14.17
C THR A 343 3.05 -3.08 14.09
N ARG A 344 3.59 -2.40 13.07
CA ARG A 344 3.27 -0.98 12.84
C ARG A 344 1.80 -0.80 12.48
N THR A 345 1.27 -1.61 11.57
CA THR A 345 -0.15 -1.57 11.19
C THR A 345 -1.07 -1.79 12.39
N LEU A 346 -0.78 -2.81 13.20
CA LEU A 346 -1.53 -3.09 14.44
C LEU A 346 -1.45 -1.94 15.43
N LEU A 347 -0.26 -1.36 15.64
CA LEU A 347 -0.07 -0.21 16.53
C LEU A 347 -0.99 0.96 16.12
N VAL A 348 -0.96 1.37 14.85
CA VAL A 348 -1.76 2.51 14.38
C VAL A 348 -3.26 2.20 14.44
N ALA A 349 -3.66 1.04 13.93
CA ALA A 349 -5.08 0.66 13.90
C ALA A 349 -5.69 0.57 15.30
N ILE A 350 -4.97 -0.03 16.26
CA ILE A 350 -5.45 -0.15 17.64
C ILE A 350 -5.44 1.20 18.36
N SER A 351 -4.42 2.04 18.11
CA SER A 351 -4.39 3.41 18.66
C SER A 351 -5.55 4.26 18.16
N ASP A 352 -6.01 4.04 16.93
CA ASP A 352 -7.15 4.72 16.32
C ASP A 352 -8.51 4.04 16.67
N GLY A 353 -8.50 3.07 17.59
CA GLY A 353 -9.69 2.45 18.15
C GLY A 353 -10.28 1.28 17.34
N ALA A 354 -9.51 0.67 16.45
CA ALA A 354 -9.85 -0.62 15.85
C ALA A 354 -9.41 -1.77 16.76
N LEU A 355 -10.11 -2.90 16.69
CA LEU A 355 -9.78 -4.09 17.46
C LEU A 355 -9.69 -5.30 16.54
N PRO A 356 -8.71 -6.20 16.72
CA PRO A 356 -8.74 -7.52 16.12
C PRO A 356 -10.06 -8.24 16.45
N SER A 357 -10.74 -8.78 15.43
CA SER A 357 -12.05 -9.42 15.58
C SER A 357 -12.25 -10.53 14.54
N ASN A 358 -13.42 -11.15 14.52
CA ASN A 358 -13.79 -12.18 13.54
C ASN A 358 -14.61 -11.62 12.35
N THR A 359 -14.80 -10.30 12.27
CA THR A 359 -15.73 -9.68 11.32
C THR A 359 -15.21 -8.32 10.86
N SER A 360 -15.53 -7.93 9.61
CA SER A 360 -15.18 -6.61 9.06
C SER A 360 -13.67 -6.35 9.10
N GLY A 361 -13.23 -5.09 9.07
CA GLY A 361 -11.81 -4.72 9.12
C GLY A 361 -11.04 -5.24 10.34
N GLY A 362 -11.72 -5.49 11.47
CA GLY A 362 -11.08 -6.14 12.62
C GLY A 362 -10.57 -7.55 12.32
N TYR A 363 -11.18 -8.24 11.35
CA TYR A 363 -10.70 -9.51 10.83
C TYR A 363 -9.29 -9.39 10.25
N ASN A 364 -9.05 -8.39 9.40
CA ASN A 364 -7.75 -8.18 8.77
C ASN A 364 -6.66 -7.89 9.82
N LEU A 365 -6.98 -7.13 10.87
CA LEU A 365 -6.04 -6.92 11.99
C LEU A 365 -5.72 -8.23 12.73
N ARG A 366 -6.73 -9.07 12.96
CA ARG A 366 -6.52 -10.41 13.53
C ARG A 366 -5.62 -11.26 12.62
N VAL A 367 -5.74 -11.14 11.30
CA VAL A 367 -4.87 -11.83 10.34
C VAL A 367 -3.42 -11.43 10.51
N LEU A 368 -3.12 -10.13 10.49
CA LEU A 368 -1.76 -9.61 10.68
C LEU A 368 -1.14 -10.10 11.98
N PHE A 369 -1.91 -10.06 13.07
CA PHE A 369 -1.44 -10.49 14.38
C PHE A 369 -1.11 -11.98 14.39
N ARG A 370 -2.01 -12.83 13.88
CA ARG A 370 -1.81 -14.28 13.88
C ARG A 370 -0.72 -14.73 12.91
N ARG A 371 -0.59 -14.08 11.76
CA ARG A 371 0.53 -14.29 10.81
C ARG A 371 1.88 -13.90 11.44
N SER A 372 1.92 -12.81 12.21
CA SER A 372 3.13 -12.44 12.97
C SER A 372 3.52 -13.51 14.00
N LEU A 373 2.53 -14.05 14.73
CA LEU A 373 2.77 -15.14 15.69
C LEU A 373 3.18 -16.44 15.01
N SER A 374 2.62 -16.78 13.84
CA SER A 374 3.01 -18.00 13.11
C SER A 374 4.47 -17.94 12.63
N PHE A 375 4.98 -16.77 12.21
CA PHE A 375 6.40 -16.60 11.93
C PHE A 375 7.27 -16.81 13.17
N ILE A 376 6.88 -16.23 14.31
CA ILE A 376 7.60 -16.38 15.57
C ILE A 376 7.67 -17.86 15.97
N ASP A 377 6.55 -18.59 15.87
CA ASP A 377 6.46 -20.02 16.16
C ASP A 377 7.32 -20.87 15.23
N LYS A 378 7.17 -20.66 13.91
CA LYS A 378 7.88 -21.40 12.86
C LYS A 378 9.39 -21.36 13.05
N TYR A 379 9.92 -20.17 13.33
CA TYR A 379 11.36 -19.96 13.51
C TYR A 379 11.82 -20.01 14.97
N LYS A 380 10.91 -20.29 15.91
CA LYS A 380 11.16 -20.38 17.36
C LYS A 380 11.85 -19.13 17.93
N TRP A 381 11.43 -17.96 17.46
CA TRP A 381 12.02 -16.68 17.89
C TRP A 381 11.48 -16.24 19.25
N ASN A 382 12.31 -15.57 20.04
CA ASN A 382 11.89 -14.95 21.30
C ASN A 382 11.52 -13.48 21.06
N ILE A 383 10.35 -13.26 20.45
CA ILE A 383 9.82 -11.93 20.14
C ILE A 383 8.51 -11.72 20.89
N ASN A 384 8.38 -10.55 21.51
CA ASN A 384 7.14 -10.04 22.09
C ASN A 384 6.61 -8.93 21.18
N LEU A 385 5.44 -9.13 20.54
CA LEU A 385 4.87 -8.16 19.59
C LEU A 385 4.57 -6.79 20.23
N PRO A 386 3.98 -6.68 21.44
CA PRO A 386 3.84 -5.40 22.14
C PRO A 386 5.15 -4.59 22.30
N ASP A 387 6.27 -5.26 22.59
CA ASP A 387 7.57 -4.59 22.69
C ASP A 387 8.00 -4.00 21.34
N ILE A 388 7.70 -4.69 20.22
CA ILE A 388 7.99 -4.19 18.87
C ILE A 388 7.11 -2.98 18.55
N CYS A 389 5.81 -3.01 18.87
CA CYS A 389 4.92 -1.86 18.75
C CYS A 389 5.46 -0.64 19.50
N LYS A 390 6.01 -0.84 20.71
CA LYS A 390 6.61 0.25 21.49
C LYS A 390 7.82 0.87 20.80
N ILE A 391 8.65 0.08 20.12
CA ILE A 391 9.81 0.59 19.38
C ILE A 391 9.36 1.42 18.17
N HIS A 392 8.30 0.99 17.46
CA HIS A 392 7.67 1.81 16.42
C HIS A 392 7.17 3.15 16.98
N ALA A 393 6.41 3.12 18.08
CA ALA A 393 5.85 4.32 18.70
C ALA A 393 6.94 5.31 19.15
N LEU A 394 8.05 4.81 19.68
CA LEU A 394 9.20 5.65 20.07
C LEU A 394 9.87 6.32 18.86
N TYR A 395 10.03 5.59 17.75
CA TYR A 395 10.61 6.14 16.52
C TYR A 395 9.69 7.20 15.90
N LEU A 396 8.38 6.93 15.85
CA LEU A 396 7.38 7.78 15.21
C LEU A 396 6.88 8.95 16.07
N LYS A 397 7.30 9.06 17.34
CA LYS A 397 6.79 10.02 18.33
C LYS A 397 6.74 11.47 17.82
N THR A 398 7.69 11.87 16.97
CA THR A 398 7.75 13.24 16.44
C THR A 398 6.64 13.54 15.42
N LEU A 399 6.18 12.53 14.69
CA LEU A 399 5.08 12.63 13.73
C LEU A 399 3.74 12.31 14.40
N TYR A 400 3.70 11.23 15.17
CA TYR A 400 2.50 10.62 15.75
C TYR A 400 2.70 10.33 17.25
N PRO A 401 2.68 11.37 18.10
CA PRO A 401 2.90 11.22 19.55
C PRO A 401 1.84 10.35 20.22
N ASP A 402 0.61 10.36 19.68
CA ASP A 402 -0.54 9.58 20.11
C ASP A 402 -0.29 8.06 20.11
N LEU A 403 0.56 7.56 19.21
CA LEU A 403 0.92 6.13 19.18
C LEU A 403 1.66 5.69 20.45
N LEU A 404 2.47 6.58 21.03
CA LEU A 404 3.17 6.32 22.29
C LEU A 404 2.24 6.51 23.48
N GLU A 405 1.32 7.46 23.43
CA GLU A 405 0.32 7.70 24.47
C GLU A 405 -0.61 6.49 24.65
N ASN A 406 -0.97 5.82 23.56
CA ASN A 406 -1.88 4.67 23.55
C ASN A 406 -1.20 3.29 23.72
N ILE A 407 0.13 3.24 23.91
CA ILE A 407 0.89 1.98 23.85
C ILE A 407 0.49 0.94 24.90
N ASP A 408 0.07 1.39 26.09
CA ASP A 408 -0.34 0.50 27.18
C ASP A 408 -1.66 -0.21 26.86
N ASP A 409 -2.58 0.46 26.17
CA ASP A 409 -3.84 -0.14 25.74
C ASP A 409 -3.61 -1.10 24.57
N VAL A 410 -2.75 -0.72 23.61
CA VAL A 410 -2.29 -1.62 22.54
C VAL A 410 -1.72 -2.90 23.14
N LYS A 411 -0.86 -2.80 24.15
CA LYS A 411 -0.29 -3.96 24.83
C LYS A 411 -1.35 -4.86 25.44
N LYS A 412 -2.31 -4.31 26.20
CA LYS A 412 -3.39 -5.09 26.82
C LYS A 412 -4.20 -5.86 25.76
N ILE A 413 -4.54 -5.20 24.66
CA ILE A 413 -5.34 -5.79 23.57
C ILE A 413 -4.57 -6.95 22.91
N LEU A 414 -3.30 -6.73 22.58
CA LEU A 414 -2.47 -7.77 21.97
C LEU A 414 -2.21 -8.96 22.92
N ASP A 415 -2.07 -8.72 24.22
CA ASP A 415 -1.93 -9.79 25.22
C ASP A 415 -3.19 -10.67 25.30
N VAL A 416 -4.39 -10.05 25.24
CA VAL A 416 -5.66 -10.78 25.17
C VAL A 416 -5.77 -11.60 23.88
N GLU A 417 -5.42 -11.01 22.74
CA GLU A 417 -5.45 -11.74 21.46
C GLU A 417 -4.43 -12.89 21.43
N LYS A 418 -3.26 -12.72 22.06
CA LYS A 418 -2.28 -13.80 22.21
C LYS A 418 -2.86 -14.98 22.98
N GLN A 419 -3.53 -14.74 24.10
CA GLN A 419 -4.18 -15.80 24.87
C GLN A 419 -5.22 -16.56 24.05
N LYS A 420 -6.04 -15.82 23.27
CA LYS A 420 -7.02 -16.45 22.35
C LYS A 420 -6.33 -17.29 21.28
N PHE A 421 -5.20 -16.84 20.75
CA PHE A 421 -4.42 -17.58 19.76
C PHE A 421 -3.86 -18.88 20.32
N GLU A 422 -3.25 -18.86 21.51
CA GLU A 422 -2.73 -20.08 22.16
C GLU A 422 -3.85 -21.11 22.42
N ASN A 423 -5.03 -20.65 22.84
CA ASN A 423 -6.20 -21.51 23.02
C ASN A 423 -6.68 -22.12 21.69
N SER A 424 -6.67 -21.35 20.59
CA SER A 424 -6.94 -21.88 19.25
C SER A 424 -5.90 -22.93 18.83
N LYS A 425 -4.62 -22.70 19.15
CA LYS A 425 -3.50 -23.57 18.79
C LYS A 425 -3.59 -24.96 19.40
N GLN A 426 -4.03 -25.06 20.65
CA GLN A 426 -4.25 -26.33 21.33
C GLN A 426 -5.30 -27.22 20.63
N ARG A 427 -6.24 -26.63 19.90
CA ARG A 427 -7.31 -27.34 19.17
C ARG A 427 -6.90 -27.80 17.77
N ILE A 428 -5.76 -27.35 17.24
CA ILE A 428 -5.31 -27.65 15.87
C ILE A 428 -5.19 -29.16 15.65
N ASN A 429 -4.57 -29.87 16.60
CA ASN A 429 -4.33 -31.31 16.49
C ASN A 429 -5.66 -32.08 16.30
N GLU A 430 -6.66 -31.80 17.14
CA GLU A 430 -7.99 -32.43 17.05
C GLU A 430 -8.70 -32.09 15.73
N ILE A 431 -8.65 -30.83 15.32
CA ILE A 431 -9.27 -30.35 14.08
C ILE A 431 -8.66 -31.06 12.87
N VAL A 432 -7.33 -31.06 12.76
CA VAL A 432 -6.62 -31.70 11.65
C VAL A 432 -6.90 -33.20 11.68
N LYS A 433 -6.90 -33.85 12.85
CA LYS A 433 -7.21 -35.28 12.98
C LYS A 433 -8.61 -35.63 12.46
N ASN A 434 -9.59 -34.78 12.70
CA ASN A 434 -10.98 -34.99 12.28
C ASN A 434 -11.22 -34.83 10.77
N ILE A 435 -10.29 -34.24 10.02
CA ILE A 435 -10.39 -34.18 8.56
C ILE A 435 -10.17 -35.58 7.99
N THR A 436 -11.20 -36.22 7.43
CA THR A 436 -11.07 -37.58 6.91
C THR A 436 -10.32 -37.66 5.58
N SER A 437 -10.31 -36.57 4.81
CA SER A 437 -9.58 -36.49 3.55
C SER A 437 -8.06 -36.50 3.77
N LYS A 438 -7.35 -37.18 2.86
CA LYS A 438 -5.88 -37.17 2.79
C LYS A 438 -5.34 -35.86 2.21
N GLU A 439 -6.16 -35.17 1.41
CA GLU A 439 -5.83 -33.88 0.78
C GLU A 439 -6.77 -32.80 1.33
N ILE A 440 -6.19 -31.73 1.87
CA ILE A 440 -6.94 -30.60 2.42
C ILE A 440 -7.10 -29.57 1.31
N SER A 441 -8.34 -29.22 0.94
CA SER A 441 -8.59 -28.25 -0.12
C SER A 441 -8.33 -26.81 0.35
N GLN A 442 -8.13 -25.89 -0.59
CA GLN A 442 -8.06 -24.46 -0.28
C GLN A 442 -9.31 -23.95 0.45
N ASN A 443 -10.50 -24.40 0.05
CA ASN A 443 -11.75 -23.99 0.69
C ASN A 443 -11.84 -24.49 2.15
N ASP A 444 -11.27 -25.67 2.43
CA ASP A 444 -11.17 -26.16 3.81
C ASP A 444 -10.22 -25.28 4.63
N LEU A 445 -9.09 -24.86 4.06
CA LEU A 445 -8.18 -23.92 4.72
C LEU A 445 -8.84 -22.60 5.06
N ILE A 446 -9.58 -22.01 4.11
CA ILE A 446 -10.30 -20.75 4.33
C ILE A 446 -11.30 -20.94 5.48
N LYS A 447 -12.09 -22.01 5.46
CA LYS A 447 -13.07 -22.31 6.53
C LYS A 447 -12.42 -22.51 7.89
N LEU A 448 -11.31 -23.24 7.97
CA LEU A 448 -10.57 -23.46 9.21
C LEU A 448 -9.97 -22.16 9.74
N TYR A 449 -9.48 -21.33 8.84
CA TYR A 449 -8.97 -20.02 9.18
C TYR A 449 -10.10 -19.10 9.67
N ASP A 450 -11.24 -19.01 8.99
CA ASP A 450 -12.37 -18.20 9.43
C ASP A 450 -12.97 -18.68 10.77
N SER A 451 -13.21 -19.98 10.87
CA SER A 451 -13.93 -20.58 12.00
C SER A 451 -13.07 -20.69 13.27
N ASN A 452 -11.80 -21.05 13.12
CA ASN A 452 -10.91 -21.34 14.24
C ASN A 452 -9.78 -20.31 14.39
N GLY A 453 -9.57 -19.48 13.36
CA GLY A 453 -8.49 -18.49 13.28
C GLY A 453 -7.10 -19.12 13.21
N ILE A 454 -6.99 -20.37 12.76
CA ILE A 454 -5.70 -21.07 12.75
C ILE A 454 -4.96 -20.71 11.45
N PRO A 455 -3.73 -20.14 11.52
CA PRO A 455 -2.91 -19.86 10.35
C PRO A 455 -2.63 -21.11 9.50
N PRO A 456 -2.67 -21.00 8.16
CA PRO A 456 -2.46 -22.13 7.25
C PRO A 456 -1.10 -22.80 7.44
N GLU A 457 -0.07 -22.08 7.86
CA GLU A 457 1.26 -22.66 8.10
C GLU A 457 1.24 -23.65 9.26
N LEU A 458 0.53 -23.33 10.35
CA LEU A 458 0.38 -24.23 11.49
C LEU A 458 -0.48 -25.46 11.12
N ILE A 459 -1.50 -25.27 10.26
CA ILE A 459 -2.28 -26.39 9.73
C ILE A 459 -1.39 -27.30 8.89
N LYS A 460 -0.53 -26.74 8.03
CA LYS A 460 0.41 -27.51 7.19
C LYS A 460 1.42 -28.29 8.01
N GLU A 461 2.02 -27.67 9.02
CA GLU A 461 2.95 -28.37 9.92
C GLU A 461 2.29 -29.58 10.59
N GLU A 462 1.04 -29.45 11.04
CA GLU A 462 0.31 -30.55 11.67
C GLU A 462 -0.20 -31.59 10.65
N ALA A 463 -0.68 -31.15 9.49
CA ALA A 463 -1.12 -32.02 8.40
C ALA A 463 0.01 -32.95 7.93
N VAL A 464 1.23 -32.41 7.78
CA VAL A 464 2.41 -33.19 7.39
C VAL A 464 2.75 -34.26 8.43
N LYS A 465 2.69 -33.94 9.74
CA LYS A 465 2.90 -34.94 10.81
C LYS A 465 1.88 -36.07 10.78
N GLN A 466 0.66 -35.76 10.34
CA GLN A 466 -0.44 -36.72 10.23
C GLN A 466 -0.53 -37.38 8.84
N GLY A 467 0.47 -37.20 7.97
CA GLY A 467 0.55 -37.84 6.65
C GLY A 467 -0.44 -37.30 5.62
N LYS A 468 -0.95 -36.07 5.79
CA LYS A 468 -1.87 -35.39 4.88
C LYS A 468 -1.11 -34.44 3.96
N LEU A 469 -1.65 -34.27 2.75
CA LEU A 469 -1.15 -33.37 1.74
C LEU A 469 -1.88 -32.03 1.85
N LEU A 470 -1.10 -30.96 1.95
CA LEU A 470 -1.61 -29.60 1.97
C LEU A 470 -0.63 -28.64 1.30
N GLU A 471 -1.13 -27.96 0.27
CA GLU A 471 -0.47 -26.84 -0.37
C GLU A 471 -1.17 -25.54 0.02
N ILE A 472 -0.38 -24.55 0.42
CA ILE A 472 -0.89 -23.23 0.79
C ILE A 472 -0.74 -22.36 -0.46
N PRO A 473 -1.83 -21.80 -1.01
CA PRO A 473 -1.75 -20.84 -2.10
C PRO A 473 -0.89 -19.63 -1.72
N GLU A 474 -0.09 -19.11 -2.65
CA GLU A 474 0.78 -17.94 -2.39
C GLU A 474 -0.03 -16.67 -2.08
N ASP A 475 -1.26 -16.58 -2.57
CA ASP A 475 -2.20 -15.47 -2.38
C ASP A 475 -3.28 -15.74 -1.31
N PHE A 476 -3.02 -16.70 -0.41
CA PHE A 476 -4.01 -17.16 0.56
C PHE A 476 -4.56 -16.01 1.42
N TYR A 477 -3.70 -15.18 1.98
CA TYR A 477 -4.13 -14.16 2.93
C TYR A 477 -4.79 -12.97 2.22
N SER A 478 -4.31 -12.61 1.04
CA SER A 478 -4.97 -11.62 0.18
C SER A 478 -6.39 -12.07 -0.17
N LYS A 479 -6.58 -13.32 -0.59
CA LYS A 479 -7.90 -13.89 -0.89
C LYS A 479 -8.85 -13.84 0.30
N VAL A 480 -8.36 -14.27 1.47
CA VAL A 480 -9.17 -14.28 2.69
C VAL A 480 -9.57 -12.85 3.10
N SER A 481 -8.65 -11.88 3.00
CA SER A 481 -8.94 -10.48 3.32
C SER A 481 -10.00 -9.90 2.36
N LEU A 482 -9.89 -10.17 1.06
CA LEU A 482 -10.83 -9.71 0.03
C LEU A 482 -12.25 -10.28 0.22
N LEU A 483 -12.38 -11.52 0.67
CA LEU A 483 -13.69 -12.13 0.96
C LEU A 483 -14.46 -11.33 2.03
N HIS A 484 -13.77 -10.84 3.06
CA HIS A 484 -14.40 -10.06 4.13
C HIS A 484 -14.65 -8.59 3.76
N GLU A 485 -13.90 -8.04 2.80
CA GLU A 485 -14.16 -6.69 2.25
C GLU A 485 -15.36 -6.67 1.30
N ASN A 486 -15.51 -7.67 0.42
CA ASN A 486 -16.59 -7.72 -0.57
C ASN A 486 -17.99 -7.90 0.05
N VAL A 487 -18.11 -8.66 1.13
CA VAL A 487 -19.38 -8.82 1.87
C VAL A 487 -19.94 -7.47 2.32
N LYS A 488 -19.07 -6.47 2.59
CA LYS A 488 -19.50 -5.13 2.99
C LYS A 488 -20.03 -4.31 1.81
N GLN A 489 -19.38 -4.39 0.64
CA GLN A 489 -19.79 -3.65 -0.56
C GLN A 489 -21.17 -4.11 -1.08
N GLU A 490 -21.48 -5.42 -1.02
CA GLU A 490 -22.79 -5.96 -1.41
C GLU A 490 -23.94 -5.42 -0.56
N HIS A 491 -23.70 -5.16 0.73
CA HIS A 491 -24.71 -4.60 1.63
C HIS A 491 -24.99 -3.12 1.41
N GLN A 492 -24.10 -2.40 0.73
CA GLN A 492 -24.18 -0.95 0.57
C GLN A 492 -24.73 -0.46 -0.76
N THR A 493 -24.83 -1.30 -1.78
CA THR A 493 -25.20 -0.90 -3.15
C THR A 493 -26.64 -0.39 -3.30
N LYS A 494 -27.36 -0.13 -2.19
CA LYS A 494 -28.70 0.44 -2.18
C LYS A 494 -28.77 1.64 -1.24
N LYS A 495 -28.32 2.82 -1.67
CA LYS A 495 -28.73 4.10 -1.07
C LYS A 495 -28.44 5.29 -1.98
N GLU A 496 -29.20 5.40 -3.06
CA GLU A 496 -29.66 6.70 -3.54
C GLU A 496 -31.18 6.70 -3.38
N GLU A 497 -31.68 7.21 -2.25
CA GLU A 497 -33.05 7.73 -2.22
C GLU A 497 -32.95 9.20 -2.61
N GLU A 498 -33.39 9.55 -3.82
CA GLU A 498 -33.64 10.95 -4.17
C GLU A 498 -34.80 11.47 -3.31
N LEU A 499 -34.46 12.09 -2.19
CA LEU A 499 -35.44 12.83 -1.39
C LEU A 499 -35.80 14.11 -2.15
N ASN A 500 -37.08 14.28 -2.46
CA ASN A 500 -37.58 15.48 -3.12
C ASN A 500 -37.62 16.64 -2.12
N LEU A 501 -36.55 17.43 -2.07
CA LEU A 501 -36.42 18.58 -1.16
C LEU A 501 -37.05 19.88 -1.69
N LYS A 502 -37.77 19.85 -2.82
CA LYS A 502 -38.31 21.07 -3.47
C LYS A 502 -39.25 21.90 -2.58
N ASP A 503 -39.87 21.27 -1.58
CA ASP A 503 -40.86 21.91 -0.71
C ASP A 503 -40.34 22.16 0.72
N ILE A 504 -39.05 21.90 1.00
CA ILE A 504 -38.49 22.10 2.33
C ILE A 504 -37.89 23.51 2.41
N LYS A 505 -38.41 24.32 3.34
CA LYS A 505 -37.89 25.66 3.62
C LYS A 505 -36.46 25.57 4.14
N GLU A 506 -35.60 26.48 3.68
CA GLU A 506 -34.24 26.63 4.21
C GLU A 506 -34.28 26.91 5.70
N THR A 507 -33.31 26.35 6.43
CA THR A 507 -33.14 26.58 7.87
C THR A 507 -32.76 28.05 8.10
N GLU A 508 -33.57 28.79 8.86
CA GLU A 508 -33.22 30.15 9.27
C GLU A 508 -32.01 30.10 10.23
N ALA A 509 -30.97 30.89 9.90
CA ALA A 509 -29.70 30.95 10.61
C ALA A 509 -29.75 31.80 11.89
#